data_AF-A0A2R6DUN1-F1
#
_entry.id   AF-A0A2R6DUN1-F1
#
_cell.length_a   1.000
_cell.length_b   1.000
_cell.length_c   1.000
_cell.angle_alpha   90.00
_cell.angle_beta   90.00
_cell.angle_gamma   90.00
#
_symmetry.space_group_name_H-M   'P 1'
#
loop_
_entity.id
_entity.type
_entity.pdbx_description
1 polymer ?
#
loop_
_entity_poly.entity_id
_entity_poly.type
_entity_poly.pdbx_seq_one_letter_code
_entity_poly.pdbx_strand_id
1 'polypeptide(L)'
;MVTRSIPDDLRRLDVDLATLGRYGPIIGLVGLYVVFTALNSRFLTLGNQVNVLRQVSIIGILAVGVTFPIICAEIDLSIAEMMEFTGLFVAALATGSVVVSSAYPVPVAIAAGILVGVVLGGLSGIVTS
;
A
#
# COMPACT_ATOMS: atom_id res chain seq x y z
N MET A 1 -47.65 -5.67 2.36
CA MET A 1 -47.97 -6.40 3.60
C MET A 1 -47.00 -7.57 3.75
N VAL A 2 -45.79 -7.33 4.25
CA VAL A 2 -44.94 -8.25 5.06
C VAL A 2 -43.83 -7.37 5.67
N THR A 3 -44.11 -6.70 6.78
CA THR A 3 -43.06 -6.19 7.67
C THR A 3 -42.63 -7.35 8.54
N ARG A 4 -41.71 -8.18 8.03
CA ARG A 4 -41.01 -9.17 8.86
C ARG A 4 -40.14 -8.39 9.85
N SER A 5 -40.56 -8.35 11.10
CA SER A 5 -39.77 -7.82 12.21
C SER A 5 -38.46 -8.60 12.27
N ILE A 6 -37.35 -7.92 11.95
CA ILE A 6 -36.02 -8.50 12.05
C ILE A 6 -35.77 -8.84 13.53
N PRO A 7 -35.40 -10.09 13.87
CA PRO A 7 -35.07 -10.51 15.23
C PRO A 7 -34.03 -9.59 15.89
N ASP A 8 -34.24 -9.22 17.16
CA ASP A 8 -33.38 -8.28 17.91
C ASP A 8 -31.93 -8.78 18.04
N ASP A 9 -31.73 -10.09 18.00
CA ASP A 9 -30.45 -10.81 17.97
C ASP A 9 -29.65 -10.56 16.68
N LEU A 10 -30.30 -10.51 15.51
CA LEU A 10 -29.65 -10.14 14.24
C LEU A 10 -29.28 -8.65 14.20
N ARG A 11 -30.09 -7.81 14.86
CA ARG A 11 -29.86 -6.37 14.96
C ARG A 11 -28.68 -6.04 15.89
N ARG A 12 -28.40 -6.87 16.90
CA ARG A 12 -27.22 -6.75 17.77
C ARG A 12 -25.94 -7.24 17.07
N LEU A 13 -26.01 -8.32 16.29
CA LEU A 13 -24.87 -8.80 15.51
C LEU A 13 -24.45 -7.78 14.44
N ASP A 14 -25.41 -7.17 13.73
CA ASP A 14 -25.16 -6.16 12.69
C ASP A 14 -24.47 -4.90 13.26
N VAL A 15 -24.90 -4.47 14.45
CA VAL A 15 -24.29 -3.34 15.17
C VAL A 15 -22.87 -3.69 15.66
N ASP A 16 -22.60 -4.93 16.07
CA ASP A 16 -21.27 -5.36 16.54
C ASP A 16 -20.28 -5.49 15.37
N LEU A 17 -20.69 -6.07 14.24
CA LEU A 17 -19.86 -6.14 13.02
C LEU A 17 -19.63 -4.76 12.39
N ALA A 18 -20.61 -3.87 12.39
CA ALA A 18 -20.45 -2.50 11.89
C ALA A 18 -19.49 -1.69 12.78
N THR A 19 -19.56 -1.87 14.10
CA THR A 19 -18.65 -1.22 15.05
C THR A 19 -17.23 -1.79 14.93
N LEU A 20 -17.11 -3.10 14.74
CA LEU A 20 -15.84 -3.78 14.48
C LEU A 20 -15.22 -3.33 13.15
N GLY A 21 -16.03 -3.18 12.10
CA GLY A 21 -15.60 -2.69 10.79
C GLY A 21 -15.04 -1.26 10.84
N ARG A 22 -15.56 -0.41 11.73
CA ARG A 22 -15.05 0.95 11.95
C ARG A 22 -13.63 0.98 12.52
N TYR A 23 -13.26 0.00 13.34
CA TYR A 23 -11.90 -0.18 13.86
C TYR A 23 -11.06 -1.16 13.03
N GLY A 24 -11.62 -1.71 11.95
CA GLY A 24 -10.99 -2.69 11.08
C GLY A 24 -9.55 -2.35 10.67
N PRO A 25 -9.24 -1.11 10.22
CA PRO A 25 -7.87 -0.74 9.86
C PRO A 25 -6.89 -0.81 11.02
N ILE A 26 -7.27 -0.35 12.22
CA ILE A 26 -6.40 -0.38 13.41
C ILE A 26 -6.24 -1.81 13.91
N ILE A 27 -7.33 -2.58 13.96
CA ILE A 27 -7.31 -3.99 14.35
C ILE A 27 -6.43 -4.79 13.38
N GLY A 28 -6.57 -4.54 12.08
CA GLY A 28 -5.74 -5.12 11.04
C GLY A 28 -4.27 -4.77 11.19
N LEU A 29 -3.94 -3.50 11.45
CA LEU A 29 -2.57 -3.04 11.68
C LEU A 29 -1.93 -3.73 12.89
N VAL A 30 -2.64 -3.78 14.01
CA VAL A 30 -2.15 -4.45 15.24
C VAL A 30 -1.95 -5.95 14.98
N GLY A 31 -2.92 -6.60 14.33
CA GLY A 31 -2.80 -8.01 13.94
C GLY A 31 -1.60 -8.27 13.05
N LEU A 32 -1.38 -7.43 12.03
CA LEU A 32 -0.24 -7.52 11.12
C LEU A 32 1.09 -7.37 11.86
N TYR A 33 1.18 -6.43 12.82
CA TYR A 33 2.36 -6.24 13.67
C TYR A 33 2.68 -7.48 14.51
N VAL A 34 1.67 -8.09 15.13
CA VAL A 34 1.83 -9.31 15.94
C VAL A 34 2.31 -10.46 15.05
N VAL A 35 1.67 -10.67 13.91
CA VAL A 35 2.01 -11.76 12.98
C VAL A 35 3.43 -11.58 12.42
N PHE A 36 3.79 -10.40 11.91
CA PHE A 36 5.13 -10.19 11.35
C PHE A 36 6.24 -10.17 12.39
N THR A 37 5.95 -9.75 13.62
CA THR A 37 6.89 -9.90 14.74
C THR A 37 7.13 -11.37 15.05
N ALA A 38 6.08 -12.20 15.05
CA ALA A 38 6.19 -13.63 15.31
C ALA A 38 6.91 -14.39 14.18
N LEU A 39 6.69 -13.99 12.92
CA LEU A 39 7.26 -14.66 11.75
C LEU A 39 8.69 -14.20 11.42
N ASN A 40 9.07 -12.97 11.77
CA ASN A 40 10.38 -12.41 11.42
C ASN A 40 10.97 -11.55 12.54
N SER A 41 12.03 -12.03 13.18
CA SER A 41 12.75 -11.31 14.24
C SER A 41 13.35 -9.97 13.78
N ARG A 42 13.54 -9.76 12.47
CA ARG A 42 14.03 -8.50 11.91
C ARG A 42 12.94 -7.43 11.79
N PHE A 43 11.66 -7.79 11.92
CA PHE A 43 10.55 -6.87 11.71
C PHE A 43 10.59 -5.68 12.68
N LEU A 44 10.82 -5.92 13.97
CA LEU A 44 10.89 -4.87 15.00
C LEU A 44 12.24 -4.14 15.07
N THR A 45 13.19 -4.43 14.17
CA THR A 45 14.46 -3.71 14.17
C THR A 45 14.25 -2.24 13.80
N LEU A 46 14.99 -1.33 14.44
CA LEU A 46 14.89 0.11 14.16
C LEU A 46 15.05 0.44 12.67
N GLY A 47 15.95 -0.27 11.96
CA GLY A 47 16.12 -0.12 10.52
C GLY A 47 14.84 -0.43 9.74
N ASN A 48 14.19 -1.56 10.03
CA ASN A 48 12.94 -1.92 9.37
C ASN A 48 11.79 -0.97 9.73
N GLN A 49 11.69 -0.55 11.00
CA GLN A 49 10.66 0.40 11.45
C GLN A 49 10.81 1.75 10.76
N VAL A 50 12.03 2.29 10.68
CA VAL A 50 12.30 3.55 9.95
C VAL A 50 12.02 3.39 8.45
N ASN A 51 12.33 2.25 7.86
CA ASN A 51 12.02 1.99 6.44
C ASN A 51 10.52 1.94 6.18
N VAL A 52 9.75 1.25 7.02
CA VAL A 52 8.28 1.19 6.92
C VAL A 52 7.69 2.58 7.09
N LEU A 53 8.11 3.33 8.11
CA LEU A 53 7.64 4.71 8.33
C LEU A 53 7.98 5.63 7.15
N ARG A 54 9.17 5.49 6.56
CA ARG A 54 9.57 6.27 5.38
C ARG A 54 8.69 5.93 4.17
N GLN A 55 8.44 4.65 3.93
CA GLN A 55 7.60 4.20 2.82
C GLN A 55 6.16 4.74 2.97
N VAL A 56 5.57 4.62 4.16
CA VAL A 56 4.22 5.15 4.43
C VAL A 56 4.18 6.68 4.38
N SER A 57 5.24 7.38 4.80
CA SER A 57 5.30 8.85 4.73
C SER A 57 5.25 9.37 3.30
N ILE A 58 5.95 8.70 2.36
CA ILE A 58 5.92 9.07 0.94
C ILE A 58 4.49 8.97 0.41
N ILE A 59 3.83 7.84 0.65
CA ILE A 59 2.44 7.59 0.23
C ILE A 59 1.49 8.59 0.88
N GLY A 60 1.67 8.89 2.17
CA GLY A 60 0.85 9.86 2.91
C GLY A 60 0.97 11.28 2.35
N ILE A 61 2.18 11.73 2.00
CA ILE A 61 2.39 13.03 1.35
C ILE A 61 1.73 13.07 -0.03
N LEU A 62 1.84 11.99 -0.81
CA LEU A 62 1.20 11.88 -2.12
C LEU A 62 -0.31 11.88 -2.02
N ALA A 63 -0.88 11.17 -1.06
CA ALA A 63 -2.32 11.13 -0.82
C ALA A 63 -2.91 12.54 -0.60
N VAL A 64 -2.16 13.43 0.04
CA VAL A 64 -2.52 14.85 0.17
C VAL A 64 -2.40 15.62 -1.15
N GLY A 65 -1.51 15.19 -2.06
CA GLY A 65 -1.39 15.76 -3.40
C GLY A 65 -2.49 15.30 -4.37
N VAL A 66 -2.87 14.02 -4.34
CA VAL A 66 -3.91 13.47 -5.23
C VAL A 66 -5.34 13.89 -4.86
N THR A 67 -5.59 14.46 -3.67
CA THR A 67 -6.92 15.02 -3.35
C THR A 67 -7.31 16.19 -4.25
N PHE A 68 -6.37 17.00 -4.74
CA PHE A 68 -6.68 18.12 -5.64
C PHE A 68 -7.22 17.65 -7.02
N PRO A 69 -6.54 16.75 -7.76
CA PRO A 69 -7.07 16.16 -9.00
C PRO A 69 -8.38 15.40 -8.80
N ILE A 70 -8.53 14.65 -7.69
CA ILE A 70 -9.77 13.91 -7.37
C ILE A 70 -10.97 14.88 -7.29
N ILE A 71 -10.78 16.04 -6.65
CA ILE A 71 -11.84 17.08 -6.56
C ILE A 71 -12.09 17.73 -7.92
N CYS A 72 -11.06 17.89 -8.75
CA CYS A 72 -11.17 18.36 -10.13
C CYS A 72 -11.79 17.33 -11.09
N ALA A 73 -12.09 16.11 -10.62
CA ALA A 73 -12.54 14.96 -11.42
C ALA A 73 -11.59 14.60 -12.58
N GLU A 74 -10.32 15.00 -12.48
CA GLU A 74 -9.23 14.49 -13.31
C GLU A 74 -8.75 13.19 -12.65
N ILE A 75 -9.24 12.07 -13.17
CA ILE A 75 -8.98 10.73 -12.64
C ILE A 75 -7.60 10.30 -13.11
N ASP A 76 -6.55 10.64 -12.36
CA ASP A 76 -5.32 9.86 -12.52
C ASP A 76 -4.61 9.55 -11.19
N LEU A 77 -5.11 8.51 -10.53
CA LEU A 77 -4.46 7.90 -9.37
C LEU A 77 -3.24 7.04 -9.78
N SER A 78 -3.02 6.78 -11.08
CA SER A 78 -1.98 5.85 -11.55
C SER A 78 -0.56 6.33 -11.23
N ILE A 79 -0.36 7.63 -11.02
CA ILE A 79 0.92 8.21 -10.59
C ILE A 79 1.38 7.64 -9.24
N ALA A 80 0.46 7.41 -8.30
CA ALA A 80 0.79 6.86 -6.99
C ALA A 80 1.22 5.38 -7.10
N GLU A 81 0.47 4.59 -7.85
CA GLU A 81 0.73 3.16 -8.06
C GLU A 81 2.04 2.92 -8.83
N MET A 82 2.32 3.72 -9.86
CA MET A 82 3.57 3.63 -10.63
C MET A 82 4.80 3.91 -9.77
N MET A 83 4.71 4.88 -8.86
CA MET A 83 5.78 5.25 -7.96
C MET A 83 6.05 4.17 -6.92
N GLU A 84 5.00 3.63 -6.29
CA GLU A 84 5.14 2.54 -5.34
C GLU A 84 5.75 1.31 -6.01
N PHE A 85 5.30 0.97 -7.21
CA PHE A 85 5.83 -0.14 -7.97
C PHE A 85 7.32 0.02 -8.28
N THR A 86 7.72 1.18 -8.82
CA THR A 86 9.14 1.43 -9.13
C THR A 86 10.01 1.48 -7.88
N GLY A 87 9.54 2.08 -6.78
CA GLY A 87 10.25 2.08 -5.51
C GLY A 87 10.46 0.68 -4.94
N LEU A 88 9.42 -0.16 -4.96
CA LEU A 88 9.50 -1.56 -4.54
C LEU A 88 10.41 -2.38 -5.45
N PHE A 89 10.34 -2.15 -6.76
CA PHE A 89 11.19 -2.83 -7.75
C PHE A 89 12.67 -2.55 -7.52
N VAL A 90 13.05 -1.29 -7.27
CA VAL A 90 14.42 -0.90 -6.91
C VAL A 90 14.85 -1.56 -5.60
N ALA A 91 14.00 -1.54 -4.58
CA ALA A 91 14.30 -2.16 -3.29
C ALA A 91 14.50 -3.69 -3.42
N ALA A 92 13.67 -4.35 -4.22
CA ALA A 92 13.74 -5.78 -4.50
C ALA A 92 15.02 -6.15 -5.26
N LEU A 93 15.48 -5.33 -6.22
CA LEU A 93 16.75 -5.51 -6.91
C LEU A 93 17.95 -5.27 -6.01
N ALA A 94 17.90 -4.23 -5.17
CA ALA A 94 19.02 -3.83 -4.31
C ALA A 94 19.22 -4.75 -3.09
N THR A 95 18.16 -5.39 -2.60
CA THR A 95 18.19 -6.22 -1.38
C THR A 95 18.12 -7.72 -1.68
N GLY A 96 17.76 -8.09 -2.91
CA GLY A 96 17.34 -9.44 -3.26
C GLY A 96 15.88 -9.68 -2.85
N SER A 97 15.17 -10.51 -3.61
CA SER A 97 13.77 -10.88 -3.37
C SER A 97 13.50 -12.32 -3.82
N VAL A 98 12.28 -12.82 -3.63
CA VAL A 98 11.87 -14.15 -4.10
C VAL A 98 12.04 -14.30 -5.62
N VAL A 99 11.95 -13.20 -6.37
CA VAL A 99 12.12 -13.16 -7.83
C VAL A 99 13.58 -12.90 -8.24
N VAL A 100 14.36 -12.29 -7.35
CA VAL A 100 15.75 -11.88 -7.61
C VAL A 100 16.65 -12.44 -6.52
N SER A 101 17.25 -13.60 -6.80
CA SER A 101 18.01 -14.39 -5.84
C SER A 101 19.34 -13.76 -5.38
N SER A 102 19.79 -12.67 -6.00
CA SER A 102 21.02 -11.96 -5.61
C SER A 102 20.82 -10.45 -5.65
N ALA A 103 21.32 -9.77 -4.61
CA ALA A 103 21.30 -8.31 -4.55
C ALA A 103 22.21 -7.71 -5.65
N TYR A 104 21.64 -6.84 -6.48
CA TYR A 104 22.40 -6.07 -7.45
C TYR A 104 23.00 -4.83 -6.80
N PRO A 105 24.13 -4.30 -7.33
CA PRO A 105 24.65 -3.01 -6.90
C PRO A 105 23.58 -1.93 -7.00
N VAL A 106 23.47 -1.10 -5.94
CA VAL A 106 22.46 -0.03 -5.85
C VAL A 106 22.37 0.86 -7.10
N PRO A 107 23.46 1.26 -7.77
CA PRO A 107 23.38 2.05 -9.00
C PRO A 107 22.64 1.32 -10.15
N VAL A 108 22.82 0.01 -10.27
CA VAL A 108 22.15 -0.82 -11.29
C VAL A 108 20.67 -0.95 -10.98
N ALA A 109 20.31 -1.15 -9.70
CA ALA A 109 18.93 -1.21 -9.26
C ALA A 109 18.19 0.11 -9.54
N ILE A 110 18.82 1.26 -9.25
CA ILE A 110 18.28 2.60 -9.54
C ILE A 110 18.10 2.80 -11.04
N ALA A 111 19.10 2.48 -11.86
CA ALA A 111 19.02 2.61 -13.31
C ALA A 111 17.87 1.78 -13.91
N ALA A 112 17.69 0.54 -13.44
CA ALA A 112 16.58 -0.32 -13.84
C ALA A 112 15.23 0.25 -13.41
N GLY A 113 15.13 0.78 -12.18
CA GLY A 113 13.92 1.44 -11.68
C GLY A 113 13.52 2.67 -12.49
N ILE A 114 14.49 3.52 -12.87
CA ILE A 114 14.24 4.67 -13.74
C ILE A 114 13.71 4.20 -15.09
N LEU A 115 14.33 3.18 -15.68
CA LEU A 115 13.93 2.66 -16.99
C LEU A 115 12.50 2.10 -16.97
N VAL A 116 12.16 1.35 -15.93
CA VAL A 116 10.79 0.85 -15.71
C VAL A 116 9.80 1.99 -15.49
N GLY A 117 10.17 3.00 -14.70
CA GLY A 117 9.32 4.17 -14.47
C GLY A 117 9.04 4.97 -15.74
N VAL A 118 10.05 5.16 -16.60
CA VAL A 118 9.88 5.83 -17.90
C VAL A 118 8.96 5.03 -18.81
N VAL A 119 9.12 3.71 -18.88
CA VAL A 119 8.26 2.85 -19.71
C VAL A 119 6.82 2.89 -19.22
N LEU A 120 6.59 2.67 -17.94
CA LEU A 120 5.23 2.65 -17.37
C LEU A 120 4.57 4.04 -17.47
N GLY A 121 5.30 5.10 -17.14
CA GLY A 121 4.81 6.47 -17.27
C GLY A 121 4.49 6.85 -18.71
N GLY A 122 5.33 6.43 -19.67
CA GLY A 122 5.07 6.63 -21.09
C GLY A 122 3.85 5.87 -21.58
N LEU A 123 3.65 4.63 -21.13
CA LEU A 123 2.45 3.84 -21.46
C LEU A 123 1.19 4.46 -20.87
N SER A 124 1.20 4.87 -19.61
CA SER A 124 0.06 5.56 -18.99
C SER A 124 -0.27 6.86 -19.72
N GLY A 125 0.76 7.61 -20.14
CA GLY A 125 0.59 8.82 -20.95
C GLY A 125 -0.10 8.54 -22.29
N ILE A 126 0.30 7.48 -23.00
CA ILE A 126 -0.31 7.09 -24.30
C ILE A 126 -1.75 6.60 -24.14
N VAL A 127 -2.06 5.92 -23.03
CA VAL A 127 -3.40 5.36 -22.79
C VAL A 127 -4.40 6.45 -22.39
N THR A 128 -3.94 7.47 -21.67
CA THR A 128 -4.78 8.56 -21.16
C THR A 128 -4.88 9.75 -22.12
N SER A 129 -3.95 9.89 -23.08
CA SER A 129 -3.94 10.93 -24.12
C SER A 129 -4.99 10.77 -25.20
#